data_AF-A0A351PUI0-F1
#
_entry.id   AF-A0A351PUI0-F1
#
_cell.length_a   1.000
_cell.length_b   1.000
_cell.length_c   1.000
_cell.angle_alpha   90.00
_cell.angle_beta   90.00
_cell.angle_gamma   90.00
#
_symmetry.space_group_name_H-M   'P 1'
#
loop_
_entity.id
_entity.type
_entity.pdbx_description
1 polymer ?
#
loop_
_entity_poly.entity_id
_entity_poly.type
_entity_poly.pdbx_seq_one_letter_code
_entity_poly.pdbx_strand_id
1 'polypeptide(L)'
;MDSMIIKRNELLARKLIDGVNSRNMTGHYAANREEALKIALEIIGNGTVGMGGCKSAADIGLTEKLRTADYNFIDRDKYEDKRKAMLETYDADVFVAGANAITEDGVMVFIDGNSNRVSAIAQGPKKVIILVGMNKVCKDIDSAMKRA
;
A
#
# COMPACT_ATOMS: atom_id res chain seq x y z
N MET A 1 1.81 -4.64 23.44
CA MET A 1 1.66 -5.72 22.44
C MET A 1 2.49 -6.89 22.93
N ASP A 2 1.98 -8.11 22.85
CA ASP A 2 2.69 -9.30 23.35
C ASP A 2 4.02 -9.50 22.60
N SER A 3 5.11 -9.69 23.34
CA SER A 3 6.45 -9.97 22.81
C SER A 3 6.48 -11.10 21.77
N MET A 4 5.62 -12.11 21.93
CA MET A 4 5.51 -13.22 21.00
C MET A 4 4.85 -12.82 19.67
N ILE A 5 3.88 -11.89 19.72
CA ILE A 5 3.22 -11.36 18.52
C ILE A 5 4.20 -10.52 17.70
N ILE A 6 5.02 -9.70 18.36
CA ILE A 6 6.05 -8.88 17.69
C ILE A 6 7.04 -9.81 16.97
N LYS A 7 7.62 -10.78 17.68
CA LYS A 7 8.57 -11.73 17.12
C LYS A 7 7.97 -12.56 15.97
N ARG A 8 6.71 -13.00 16.11
CA ARG A 8 5.98 -13.69 15.02
C ARG A 8 5.87 -12.80 13.79
N ASN A 9 5.47 -11.53 13.96
CA ASN A 9 5.29 -10.60 12.86
C ASN A 9 6.61 -10.28 12.16
N GLU A 10 7.71 -10.11 12.90
CA GLU A 10 9.05 -9.92 12.33
C GLU A 10 9.48 -11.10 11.46
N LEU A 11 9.33 -12.33 11.96
CA LEU A 11 9.68 -13.53 11.20
C LEU A 11 8.81 -13.70 9.95
N LEU A 12 7.50 -13.45 10.10
CA LEU A 12 6.55 -13.51 8.99
C LEU A 12 6.85 -12.44 7.93
N ALA A 13 7.20 -11.23 8.37
CA ALA A 13 7.59 -10.15 7.47
C ALA A 13 8.86 -10.48 6.69
N ARG A 14 9.86 -11.13 7.30
CA ARG A 14 11.07 -11.59 6.57
C ARG A 14 10.70 -12.56 5.45
N LYS A 15 9.90 -13.58 5.76
CA LYS A 15 9.44 -14.55 4.75
C LYS A 15 8.67 -13.86 3.61
N LEU A 16 7.80 -12.92 3.97
CA LEU A 16 7.04 -12.13 3.01
C LEU A 16 7.94 -11.29 2.11
N ILE A 17 8.94 -10.62 2.70
CA ILE A 17 9.92 -9.78 2.00
C ILE A 17 10.71 -10.62 0.99
N ASP A 18 11.18 -11.81 1.39
CA ASP A 18 11.86 -12.73 0.48
C ASP A 18 10.94 -13.14 -0.68
N GLY A 19 9.66 -13.39 -0.38
CA GLY A 19 8.63 -13.70 -1.36
C GLY A 19 8.44 -12.60 -2.40
N VAL A 20 8.27 -11.35 -1.98
CA VAL A 20 8.09 -10.22 -2.92
C VAL A 20 9.39 -9.87 -3.66
N ASN A 21 10.55 -9.99 -3.00
CA ASN A 21 11.87 -9.78 -3.61
C ASN A 21 12.13 -10.76 -4.75
N SER A 22 11.72 -12.03 -4.60
CA SER A 22 11.82 -13.03 -5.68
C SER A 22 11.00 -12.70 -6.93
N ARG A 23 10.10 -11.71 -6.84
CA ARG A 23 9.22 -11.23 -7.91
C ARG A 23 9.57 -9.79 -8.34
N ASN A 24 10.81 -9.36 -8.11
CA ASN A 24 11.34 -8.02 -8.47
C ASN A 24 10.60 -6.85 -7.82
N MET A 25 10.02 -7.06 -6.63
CA MET A 25 9.44 -6.00 -5.82
C MET A 25 10.30 -5.78 -4.57
N THR A 26 10.33 -4.55 -4.05
CA THR A 26 11.07 -4.23 -2.82
C THR A 26 10.15 -4.32 -1.60
N GLY A 27 10.51 -5.13 -0.62
CA GLY A 27 9.80 -5.25 0.66
C GLY A 27 10.48 -4.49 1.82
N HIS A 28 9.68 -3.79 2.63
CA HIS A 28 10.12 -3.15 3.87
C HIS A 28 9.22 -3.57 5.04
N TYR A 29 9.82 -3.78 6.22
CA TYR A 29 9.08 -4.01 7.45
C TYR A 29 9.17 -2.78 8.34
N ALA A 30 8.05 -2.43 8.98
CA ALA A 30 7.97 -1.40 10.01
C ALA A 30 7.34 -2.00 11.27
N ALA A 31 8.01 -1.84 12.40
CA ALA A 31 7.54 -2.36 13.68
C ALA A 31 6.37 -1.55 14.26
N ASN A 32 6.24 -0.28 13.85
CA ASN A 32 5.20 0.63 14.33
C ASN A 32 4.75 1.62 13.24
N ARG A 33 3.72 2.39 13.61
CA ARG A 33 3.10 3.43 12.77
C ARG A 33 4.11 4.48 12.32
N GLU A 34 4.93 4.97 13.24
CA GLU A 34 5.85 6.08 13.02
C GLU A 34 6.93 5.68 12.02
N GLU A 35 7.47 4.46 12.16
CA GLU A 35 8.42 3.88 11.23
C GLU A 35 7.80 3.63 9.85
N ALA A 36 6.56 3.12 9.80
CA ALA A 36 5.85 2.91 8.54
C ALA A 36 5.63 4.23 7.79
N LEU A 37 5.25 5.30 8.50
CA LEU A 37 5.09 6.63 7.94
C LEU A 37 6.42 7.17 7.40
N LYS A 38 7.50 7.04 8.18
CA LYS A 38 8.84 7.48 7.78
C LYS A 38 9.28 6.79 6.49
N ILE A 39 9.22 5.46 6.45
CA ILE A 39 9.61 4.67 5.27
C ILE A 39 8.75 5.04 4.06
N ALA A 40 7.43 5.19 4.24
CA ALA A 40 6.55 5.58 3.14
C ALA A 40 6.93 6.93 2.54
N LEU A 41 7.16 7.95 3.38
CA LEU A 41 7.57 9.28 2.92
C LEU A 41 8.93 9.28 2.22
N GLU A 42 9.90 8.52 2.74
CA GLU A 42 11.22 8.35 2.11
C GLU A 42 11.12 7.71 0.72
N ILE A 43 10.25 6.71 0.54
CA ILE A 43 10.07 6.03 -0.75
C ILE A 43 9.29 6.91 -1.75
N ILE A 44 8.30 7.67 -1.25
CA ILE A 44 7.52 8.60 -2.08
C ILE A 44 8.44 9.70 -2.64
N GLY A 45 9.26 10.32 -1.79
CA GLY A 45 10.13 11.43 -2.20
C GLY A 45 9.31 12.65 -2.63
N ASN A 46 9.73 13.35 -3.69
CA ASN A 46 8.98 14.46 -4.26
C ASN A 46 8.25 14.01 -5.53
N GLY A 47 7.14 14.68 -5.87
CA GLY A 47 6.43 14.45 -7.13
C GLY A 47 4.91 14.44 -6.97
N THR A 48 4.24 13.99 -8.02
CA THR A 48 2.78 13.81 -8.01
C THR A 48 2.42 12.49 -7.38
N VAL A 49 1.58 12.52 -6.34
CA VAL A 49 1.15 11.35 -5.58
C VAL A 49 -0.34 11.12 -5.80
N GLY A 50 -0.69 9.96 -6.35
CA GLY A 50 -2.06 9.47 -6.38
C GLY A 50 -2.30 8.44 -5.28
N MET A 51 -3.54 8.30 -4.82
CA MET A 51 -3.90 7.29 -3.82
C MET A 51 -5.19 6.56 -4.17
N GLY A 52 -5.10 5.22 -4.16
CA GLY A 52 -6.24 4.31 -4.19
C GLY A 52 -6.67 3.97 -2.75
N GLY A 53 -7.90 3.47 -2.59
CA GLY A 53 -8.45 3.14 -1.27
C GLY A 53 -7.45 2.41 -0.37
N CYS A 54 -6.98 3.09 0.68
CA CYS A 54 -5.94 2.59 1.57
C CYS A 54 -6.19 3.07 3.01
N LYS A 55 -6.96 2.30 3.78
CA LYS A 55 -7.16 2.60 5.20
C LYS A 55 -5.84 2.62 5.98
N SER A 56 -4.90 1.75 5.62
CA SER A 56 -3.59 1.69 6.25
C SER A 56 -2.77 2.97 6.07
N ALA A 57 -2.94 3.71 4.98
CA ALA A 57 -2.32 5.04 4.80
C ALA A 57 -2.90 6.06 5.80
N ALA A 58 -4.21 6.02 6.06
CA ALA A 58 -4.84 6.86 7.06
C ALA A 58 -4.40 6.46 8.48
N ASP A 59 -4.33 5.16 8.78
CA ASP A 59 -3.94 4.64 10.10
C ASP A 59 -2.52 5.08 10.52
N ILE A 60 -1.60 5.22 9.55
CA ILE A 60 -0.24 5.71 9.81
C ILE A 60 -0.09 7.23 9.71
N GLY A 61 -1.15 7.96 9.35
CA GLY A 61 -1.13 9.42 9.18
C GLY A 61 -0.53 9.92 7.85
N LEU A 62 -0.33 9.04 6.87
CA LEU A 62 0.24 9.40 5.56
C LEU A 62 -0.70 10.31 4.77
N THR A 63 -2.00 10.03 4.78
CA THR A 63 -3.00 10.83 4.05
C THR A 63 -2.96 12.30 4.46
N GLU A 64 -2.93 12.58 5.77
CA GLU A 64 -2.88 13.96 6.28
C GLU A 64 -1.55 14.63 5.96
N LYS A 65 -0.44 13.87 5.97
CA LYS A 65 0.87 14.40 5.57
C LYS A 65 0.90 14.79 4.09
N LEU A 66 0.34 13.98 3.20
CA LEU A 66 0.28 14.29 1.77
C LEU A 66 -0.61 15.50 1.46
N ARG A 67 -1.62 15.78 2.29
CA ARG A 67 -2.48 16.97 2.16
C ARG A 67 -1.84 18.28 2.63
N THR A 68 -0.95 18.20 3.62
CA THR A 68 -0.46 19.39 4.35
C THR A 68 0.97 19.76 4.01
N ALA A 69 1.77 18.80 3.55
CA ALA A 69 3.12 19.06 3.07
C ALA A 69 3.12 19.44 1.57
N ASP A 70 4.29 19.83 1.07
CA ASP A 70 4.50 20.29 -0.31
C ASP A 70 4.51 19.13 -1.33
N TYR A 71 3.40 18.40 -1.38
CA TYR A 71 3.16 17.33 -2.35
C TYR A 71 2.09 17.75 -3.34
N ASN A 72 2.25 17.38 -4.61
CA ASN A 72 1.16 17.43 -5.56
C ASN A 72 0.26 16.20 -5.36
N PHE A 73 -0.61 16.26 -4.36
CA PHE A 73 -1.44 15.13 -3.95
C PHE A 73 -2.80 15.13 -4.65
N ILE A 74 -3.05 14.12 -5.48
CA ILE A 74 -4.34 13.88 -6.14
C ILE A 74 -5.28 13.19 -5.15
N ASP A 75 -5.90 13.98 -4.28
CA ASP A 75 -6.87 13.48 -3.31
C ASP A 75 -8.24 13.25 -3.94
N ARG A 76 -8.48 12.03 -4.44
CA ARG A 76 -9.76 11.63 -5.06
C ARG A 76 -10.99 11.88 -4.17
N ASP A 77 -10.86 11.82 -2.85
CA ASP A 77 -12.02 12.00 -1.95
C ASP A 77 -12.38 13.48 -1.74
N LYS A 78 -11.45 14.39 -2.05
CA LYS A 78 -11.64 15.85 -2.03
C LYS A 78 -11.76 16.46 -3.43
N TYR A 79 -11.42 15.72 -4.46
CA TYR A 79 -11.53 16.15 -5.85
C TYR A 79 -13.00 16.23 -6.29
N GLU A 80 -13.38 17.36 -6.88
CA GLU A 80 -14.76 17.62 -7.33
C GLU A 80 -15.19 16.59 -8.40
N ASP A 81 -14.36 16.41 -9.42
CA ASP A 81 -14.54 15.35 -10.43
C ASP A 81 -13.66 14.13 -10.10
N LYS A 82 -14.29 13.13 -9.48
CA LYS A 82 -13.63 11.86 -9.13
C LYS A 82 -13.10 11.10 -10.34
N ARG A 83 -13.74 11.21 -11.51
CA ARG A 83 -13.27 10.55 -12.74
C ARG A 83 -12.01 11.22 -13.24
N LYS A 84 -11.97 12.54 -13.27
CA LYS A 84 -10.77 13.30 -13.63
C LYS A 84 -9.61 12.95 -12.71
N ALA A 85 -9.82 12.94 -11.39
CA ALA A 85 -8.80 12.53 -10.43
C ALA A 85 -8.27 11.10 -10.69
N MET A 86 -9.16 10.16 -11.02
CA MET A 86 -8.76 8.80 -11.37
C MET A 86 -7.89 8.76 -12.63
N LEU A 87 -8.21 9.55 -13.66
CA LEU A 87 -7.41 9.61 -14.88
C LEU A 87 -6.05 10.28 -14.65
N GLU A 88 -6.01 11.39 -13.90
CA GLU A 88 -4.76 12.05 -13.52
C GLU A 88 -3.86 11.13 -12.68
N THR A 89 -4.47 10.30 -11.83
CA THR A 89 -3.73 9.32 -11.02
C THR A 89 -2.96 8.31 -11.88
N TYR A 90 -3.35 8.02 -13.12
CA TYR A 90 -2.60 7.07 -13.96
C TYR A 90 -1.22 7.60 -14.34
N ASP A 91 -1.06 8.92 -14.43
CA ASP A 91 0.21 9.57 -14.81
C ASP A 91 0.96 10.11 -13.58
N ALA A 92 0.52 9.77 -12.36
CA ALA A 92 1.22 10.15 -11.15
C ALA A 92 2.62 9.49 -11.09
N ASP A 93 3.54 10.11 -10.37
CA ASP A 93 4.88 9.53 -10.16
C ASP A 93 4.81 8.37 -9.16
N VAL A 94 3.95 8.49 -8.16
CA VAL A 94 3.76 7.49 -7.10
C VAL A 94 2.28 7.22 -6.86
N PHE A 95 1.91 5.93 -6.81
CA PHE A 95 0.60 5.48 -6.37
C PHE A 95 0.68 4.79 -5.01
N VAL A 96 -0.11 5.26 -4.04
CA VAL A 96 -0.27 4.57 -2.76
C VAL A 96 -1.56 3.78 -2.77
N ALA A 97 -1.48 2.49 -2.44
CA ALA A 97 -2.64 1.62 -2.29
C ALA A 97 -2.46 0.66 -1.12
N GLY A 98 -3.55 0.01 -0.70
CA GLY A 98 -3.49 -1.15 0.17
C GLY A 98 -3.86 -2.42 -0.58
N ALA A 99 -3.43 -3.58 -0.09
CA ALA A 99 -3.95 -4.88 -0.52
C ALA A 99 -5.18 -5.29 0.31
N ASN A 100 -6.06 -6.14 -0.25
CA ASN A 100 -7.10 -6.82 0.53
C ASN A 100 -6.46 -7.90 1.41
N ALA A 101 -5.58 -8.71 0.80
CA ALA A 101 -4.79 -9.73 1.46
C ALA A 101 -3.45 -9.91 0.73
N ILE A 102 -2.48 -10.49 1.43
CA ILE A 102 -1.21 -10.96 0.84
C ILE A 102 -0.87 -12.31 1.45
N THR A 103 -0.38 -13.26 0.67
CA THR A 103 0.10 -14.54 1.19
C THR A 103 1.49 -14.36 1.79
N GLU A 104 1.89 -15.24 2.71
CA GLU A 104 3.21 -15.21 3.35
C GLU A 104 4.38 -15.42 2.38
N ASP A 105 4.10 -15.94 1.17
CA ASP A 105 5.07 -16.05 0.08
C ASP A 105 4.99 -14.90 -0.92
N GLY A 106 4.17 -13.86 -0.70
CA GLY A 106 4.19 -12.60 -1.46
C GLY A 106 3.18 -12.50 -2.62
N VAL A 107 2.14 -13.32 -2.68
CA VAL A 107 1.03 -13.18 -3.64
C VAL A 107 0.00 -12.21 -3.09
N MET A 108 -0.24 -11.10 -3.79
CA MET A 108 -1.21 -10.08 -3.39
C MET A 108 -2.58 -10.32 -4.02
N VAL A 109 -3.63 -10.12 -3.22
CA VAL A 109 -5.03 -10.17 -3.67
C VAL A 109 -5.63 -8.78 -3.60
N PHE A 110 -6.22 -8.38 -4.73
CA PHE A 110 -6.95 -7.13 -4.88
C PHE A 110 -8.35 -7.42 -5.42
N ILE A 111 -9.37 -6.97 -4.69
CA ILE A 111 -10.77 -7.04 -5.13
C ILE A 111 -11.30 -5.60 -5.17
N ASP A 112 -11.76 -5.19 -6.35
CA ASP A 112 -12.25 -3.84 -6.62
C ASP A 112 -13.65 -3.89 -7.22
N GLY A 113 -14.54 -3.00 -6.75
CA GLY A 113 -15.87 -2.85 -7.35
C GLY A 113 -15.87 -2.10 -8.69
N ASN A 114 -15.01 -1.08 -8.84
CA ASN A 114 -14.93 -0.25 -10.05
C ASN A 114 -13.55 -0.31 -10.74
N SER A 115 -12.73 -1.31 -10.37
CA SER A 115 -11.38 -1.58 -10.91
C SER A 115 -10.39 -0.41 -10.90
N ASN A 116 -10.69 0.67 -10.19
CA ASN A 116 -9.92 1.91 -10.25
C ASN A 116 -8.56 1.79 -9.56
N ARG A 117 -8.44 0.95 -8.52
CA ARG A 117 -7.18 0.71 -7.80
C ARG A 117 -6.39 -0.40 -8.49
N VAL A 118 -7.00 -1.53 -8.83
CA VAL A 118 -6.36 -2.65 -9.55
C VAL A 118 -5.76 -2.17 -10.87
N SER A 119 -6.50 -1.36 -11.64
CA SER A 119 -6.00 -0.86 -12.92
C SER A 119 -4.83 0.10 -12.76
N ALA A 120 -4.88 0.99 -11.76
CA ALA A 120 -3.75 1.89 -11.46
C ALA A 120 -2.51 1.12 -10.95
N ILE A 121 -2.70 0.06 -10.15
CA ILE A 121 -1.61 -0.82 -9.70
C ILE A 121 -0.97 -1.55 -10.88
N ALA A 122 -1.80 -2.04 -11.82
CA ALA A 122 -1.33 -2.87 -12.92
C ALA A 122 -0.67 -2.07 -14.05
N GLN A 123 -1.15 -0.86 -14.34
CA GLN A 123 -0.81 -0.14 -15.57
C GLN A 123 -0.60 1.37 -15.41
N GLY A 124 -0.89 1.94 -14.24
CA GLY A 124 -0.89 3.38 -14.02
C GLY A 124 0.51 3.92 -13.66
N PRO A 125 0.70 4.44 -12.44
CA PRO A 125 1.92 5.15 -12.05
C PRO A 125 3.24 4.41 -12.19
N LYS A 126 4.30 5.21 -12.35
CA LYS A 126 5.70 4.75 -12.48
C LYS A 126 6.16 3.94 -11.27
N LYS A 127 5.67 4.27 -10.08
CA LYS A 127 5.96 3.58 -8.83
C LYS A 127 4.67 3.30 -8.07
N VAL A 128 4.51 2.07 -7.61
CA VAL A 128 3.37 1.66 -6.79
C VAL A 128 3.88 1.24 -5.40
N ILE A 129 3.29 1.83 -4.36
CA ILE A 129 3.56 1.50 -2.97
C ILE A 129 2.32 0.83 -2.39
N ILE A 130 2.48 -0.42 -1.96
CA ILE A 130 1.41 -1.18 -1.30
C ILE A 130 1.65 -1.19 0.21
N LEU A 131 0.81 -0.50 0.97
CA LEU A 131 0.83 -0.53 2.43
C LEU A 131 -0.03 -1.68 2.95
N VAL A 132 0.62 -2.62 3.65
CA VAL A 132 -0.03 -3.83 4.16
C VAL A 132 0.23 -3.98 5.65
N GLY A 133 -0.84 -3.99 6.44
CA GLY A 133 -0.75 -4.37 7.84
C GLY A 133 -0.52 -5.88 7.99
N MET A 134 0.25 -6.30 9.01
CA MET A 134 0.54 -7.72 9.26
C MET A 134 -0.72 -8.57 9.49
N ASN A 135 -1.82 -7.95 9.90
CA ASN A 135 -3.11 -8.61 10.00
C ASN A 135 -3.65 -9.11 8.65
N LYS A 136 -3.17 -8.60 7.51
CA LYS A 136 -3.58 -8.99 6.15
C LYS A 136 -2.73 -10.11 5.53
N VAL A 137 -1.72 -10.58 6.25
CA VAL A 137 -0.88 -11.69 5.78
C VAL A 137 -1.59 -13.02 6.05
N CYS A 138 -1.74 -13.83 5.01
CA CYS A 138 -2.42 -15.11 4.98
C CYS A 138 -1.44 -16.22 4.64
N LYS A 139 -1.78 -17.47 4.99
CA LYS A 139 -0.91 -18.62 4.71
C LYS A 139 -0.78 -18.92 3.22
N ASP A 140 -1.89 -18.84 2.50
CA ASP A 140 -2.01 -19.26 1.10
C ASP A 140 -3.08 -18.44 0.38
N ILE A 141 -3.20 -18.66 -0.94
CA ILE A 141 -4.11 -17.93 -1.80
C ILE A 141 -5.58 -18.16 -1.41
N ASP A 142 -5.95 -19.37 -1.01
CA ASP A 142 -7.33 -19.68 -0.59
C ASP A 142 -7.72 -18.90 0.67
N SER A 143 -6.81 -18.82 1.64
CA SER A 143 -6.99 -18.02 2.85
C SER A 143 -7.03 -16.53 2.54
N ALA A 144 -6.21 -16.07 1.59
CA ALA A 144 -6.18 -14.68 1.15
C ALA A 144 -7.50 -14.28 0.44
N MET A 145 -8.02 -15.15 -0.42
CA MET A 145 -9.31 -14.95 -1.11
C MET A 145 -10.49 -14.94 -0.15
N LYS A 146 -10.53 -15.82 0.85
CA LYS A 146 -11.61 -15.84 1.87
C LYS A 146 -11.62 -14.59 2.75
N ARG A 147 -10.46 -13.98 2.96
CA ARG A 147 -10.31 -12.75 3.73
C ARG A 147 -10.74 -11.51 2.94
N ALA A 148 -10.41 -11.50 1.65
CA ALA A 148 -10.39 -10.31 0.81
C ALA A 148 -11.76 -9.69 0.57
#